data_AF-A0A1C4LRZ5-F1
#
_entry.id   AF-A0A1C4LRZ5-F1
#
_cell.length_a   1.000
_cell.length_b   1.000
_cell.length_c   1.000
_cell.angle_alpha   90.00
_cell.angle_beta   90.00
_cell.angle_gamma   90.00
#
_symmetry.space_group_name_H-M   'P 1'
#
loop_
_entity.id
_entity.type
_entity.pdbx_description
1 polymer ?
#
loop_
_entity_poly.entity_id
_entity_poly.type
_entity_poly.pdbx_seq_one_letter_code
_entity_poly.pdbx_strand_id
1 'polypeptide(L)'
;MTEYTDHHGPVGLRVRGTIVVVPGRGETRATYTRLGRRLAADAYRVRVVDAPELRPDDLDASLDRLATGLADAVAGTAGDEGV
;
A
#
# COMPACT_ATOMS: atom_id res chain seq x y z
N MET A 1 8.47 -11.39 -6.77
CA MET A 1 7.32 -11.49 -5.85
C MET A 1 6.84 -10.06 -5.63
N THR A 2 5.58 -9.72 -5.85
CA THR A 2 5.12 -8.32 -5.80
C THR A 2 5.33 -7.74 -4.40
N GLU A 3 5.92 -6.55 -4.29
CA GLU A 3 6.24 -5.84 -3.03
C GLU A 3 5.00 -5.30 -2.30
N TYR A 4 3.82 -5.51 -2.90
CA TYR A 4 2.55 -5.09 -2.36
C TYR A 4 1.42 -6.06 -2.73
N THR A 5 0.31 -5.94 -2.02
CA THR A 5 -0.97 -6.59 -2.33
C THR A 5 -2.01 -5.50 -2.57
N ASP A 6 -2.62 -5.49 -3.76
CA ASP A 6 -3.70 -4.57 -4.09
C ASP A 6 -5.08 -5.19 -3.80
N HIS A 7 -6.00 -4.36 -3.32
CA HIS A 7 -7.42 -4.62 -3.21
C HIS A 7 -8.17 -3.55 -4.00
N HIS A 8 -8.97 -4.01 -4.96
CA HIS A 8 -9.76 -3.16 -5.85
C HIS A 8 -11.23 -3.15 -5.41
N GLY A 9 -11.88 -2.01 -5.60
CA GLY A 9 -13.30 -1.86 -5.34
C GLY A 9 -14.18 -2.48 -6.44
N PRO A 10 -15.51 -2.32 -6.31
CA PRO A 10 -16.46 -2.82 -7.30
C PRO A 10 -16.23 -2.22 -8.69
N VAL A 11 -16.41 -3.04 -9.72
CA VAL A 11 -16.32 -2.60 -11.12
C VAL A 11 -17.43 -1.59 -11.43
N GLY A 12 -17.09 -0.55 -12.20
CA GLY A 12 -18.04 0.47 -12.65
C GLY A 12 -18.26 1.62 -11.66
N LEU A 13 -17.63 1.59 -10.49
CA LEU A 13 -17.59 2.74 -9.58
C LEU A 13 -16.30 3.54 -9.78
N ARG A 14 -16.42 4.87 -9.71
CA ARG A 14 -15.26 5.75 -9.71
C ARG A 14 -14.44 5.53 -8.43
N VAL A 15 -13.14 5.31 -8.58
CA VAL A 15 -12.21 5.23 -7.45
C VAL A 15 -12.17 6.56 -6.70
N ARG A 16 -12.48 6.53 -5.40
CA ARG A 16 -12.51 7.72 -4.52
C ARG A 16 -11.11 8.21 -4.16
N GLY A 17 -10.14 7.29 -4.16
CA GLY A 17 -8.75 7.57 -3.85
C GLY A 17 -7.97 6.29 -3.59
N THR A 18 -6.67 6.44 -3.35
CA THR A 18 -5.75 5.35 -3.02
C THR A 18 -5.36 5.43 -1.55
N ILE A 19 -5.44 4.30 -0.84
CA ILE A 19 -4.95 4.15 0.53
C ILE A 19 -3.76 3.20 0.51
N VAL A 20 -2.60 3.68 0.95
CA VAL A 20 -1.41 2.84 1.16
C VAL A 20 -1.34 2.46 2.64
N VAL A 21 -1.25 1.16 2.92
CA VAL A 21 -1.14 0.60 4.27
C VAL A 21 0.26 0.07 4.47
N VAL A 22 0.93 0.55 5.52
CA VAL A 22 2.26 0.13 5.94
C VAL A 22 2.12 -0.80 7.15
N PRO A 23 2.53 -2.07 7.06
CA PRO A 23 2.49 -2.97 8.20
C PRO A 23 3.39 -2.51 9.36
N GLY A 24 2.97 -2.81 10.58
CA GLY A 24 3.76 -2.59 11.78
C GLY A 24 4.89 -3.61 11.95
N ARG A 25 5.63 -3.49 13.06
CA ARG A 25 6.73 -4.39 13.40
C ARG A 25 6.24 -5.84 13.55
N GLY A 26 6.86 -6.76 12.81
CA GLY A 26 6.55 -8.19 12.85
C GLY A 26 5.23 -8.57 12.16
N GLU A 27 4.54 -7.61 11.57
CA GLU A 27 3.33 -7.85 10.79
C GLU A 27 3.68 -8.11 9.33
N THR A 28 2.73 -8.69 8.60
CA THR A 28 2.84 -8.89 7.15
C THR A 28 1.61 -8.33 6.45
N ARG A 29 1.69 -8.23 5.12
CA ARG A 29 0.56 -7.83 4.26
C ARG A 29 -0.71 -8.63 4.54
N ALA A 30 -0.57 -9.92 4.85
CA ALA A 30 -1.69 -10.82 5.07
C ALA A 30 -2.60 -10.37 6.22
N THR A 31 -2.03 -9.76 7.27
CA THR A 31 -2.76 -9.20 8.43
C THR A 31 -3.83 -8.19 7.99
N TYR A 32 -3.58 -7.45 6.92
CA TYR A 32 -4.44 -6.36 6.45
C TYR A 32 -5.46 -6.78 5.40
N THR A 33 -5.54 -8.06 5.02
CA THR A 33 -6.46 -8.55 3.98
C THR A 33 -7.91 -8.16 4.25
N ARG A 34 -8.38 -8.30 5.50
CA ARG A 34 -9.76 -7.95 5.89
C ARG A 34 -10.00 -6.44 5.83
N LEU A 35 -9.04 -5.63 6.27
CA LEU A 35 -9.14 -4.18 6.22
C LEU A 35 -9.17 -3.70 4.76
N GLY A 36 -8.23 -4.19 3.95
CA GLY A 36 -8.12 -3.83 2.54
C GLY A 36 -9.39 -4.14 1.76
N ARG A 37 -9.97 -5.33 1.95
CA ARG A 37 -11.26 -5.69 1.33
C ARG A 37 -12.42 -4.79 1.77
N ARG A 38 -12.49 -4.42 3.06
CA ARG A 38 -13.56 -3.58 3.58
C ARG A 38 -13.50 -2.15 3.04
N LEU A 39 -12.32 -1.55 3.02
CA LEU A 39 -12.13 -0.21 2.48
C LEU A 39 -12.31 -0.19 0.95
N ALA A 40 -11.84 -1.23 0.25
CA ALA A 40 -12.03 -1.33 -1.19
C ALA A 40 -13.50 -1.41 -1.60
N ALA A 41 -14.34 -2.08 -0.79
CA ALA A 41 -15.79 -2.12 -1.02
C ALA A 41 -16.44 -0.72 -1.08
N ASP A 42 -15.86 0.28 -0.40
CA ASP A 42 -16.29 1.69 -0.43
C ASP A 42 -15.63 2.50 -1.56
N ALA A 43 -15.23 1.82 -2.64
CA ALA A 43 -14.61 2.39 -3.84
C ALA A 43 -13.25 3.08 -3.62
N TYR A 44 -12.47 2.65 -2.62
CA TYR A 44 -11.05 2.96 -2.55
C TYR A 44 -10.21 1.91 -3.29
N ARG A 45 -9.08 2.32 -3.85
CA ARG A 45 -7.97 1.38 -4.15
C ARG A 45 -7.14 1.25 -2.88
N VAL A 46 -6.90 0.03 -2.40
CA VAL A 46 -6.09 -0.18 -1.19
C VAL A 46 -4.87 -1.00 -1.54
N ARG A 47 -3.69 -0.47 -1.24
CA ARG A 47 -2.40 -1.12 -1.46
C ARG A 47 -1.75 -1.40 -0.12
N VAL A 48 -1.40 -2.64 0.16
CA VAL A 48 -0.64 -3.02 1.36
C VAL A 48 0.78 -3.35 0.94
N VAL A 49 1.76 -2.55 1.37
CA VAL A 49 3.19 -2.78 1.08
C VAL A 49 3.79 -3.81 2.05
N ASP A 50 4.96 -4.35 1.72
CA ASP A 50 5.73 -5.14 2.70
C ASP A 50 6.14 -4.30 3.93
N ALA A 51 6.34 -4.98 5.06
CA ALA A 51 6.74 -4.31 6.30
C ALA A 51 8.13 -3.66 6.11
N PRO A 52 8.35 -2.42 6.58
CA PRO A 52 9.64 -1.77 6.44
C PRO A 52 10.73 -2.47 7.24
N GLU A 53 11.88 -2.67 6.60
CA GLU A 53 13.09 -3.15 7.27
C GLU A 53 13.79 -2.02 8.03
N LEU A 54 13.40 -1.80 9.29
CA LEU A 54 14.00 -0.79 10.15
C LEU A 54 15.27 -1.33 10.82
N ARG A 55 16.38 -0.63 10.62
CA ARG A 55 17.69 -0.94 11.21
C ARG A 55 18.02 0.07 12.32
N PRO A 56 18.12 -0.37 13.60
CA PRO A 56 18.34 0.55 14.72
C PRO A 56 19.68 1.28 14.69
N ASP A 57 20.67 0.71 14.01
CA ASP A 57 22.03 1.23 13.82
C ASP A 57 22.11 2.30 12.72
N ASP A 58 21.09 2.41 11.86
CA ASP A 58 21.01 3.43 10.81
C ASP A 58 19.55 3.78 10.49
N LEU A 59 18.99 4.69 11.29
CA LEU A 59 17.60 5.12 11.16
C LEU A 59 17.38 5.95 9.89
N ASP A 60 18.32 6.82 9.55
CA ASP A 60 18.20 7.71 8.39
C ASP A 60 18.12 6.89 7.10
N ALA A 61 19.03 5.93 6.89
CA ALA A 61 18.96 5.04 5.74
C ALA A 61 17.73 4.12 5.75
N SER A 62 17.15 3.84 6.92
CA SER A 62 15.89 3.10 7.03
C SER A 62 14.70 3.95 6.57
N LEU A 63 14.67 5.23 6.95
CA LEU A 63 13.63 6.18 6.55
C LEU A 63 13.72 6.51 5.07
N ASP A 64 14.92 6.68 4.51
CA ASP A 64 15.12 6.94 3.07
C ASP A 64 14.60 5.78 2.20
N ARG A 65 14.88 4.53 2.63
CA ARG A 65 14.36 3.34 1.93
C ARG A 65 12.85 3.23 2.04
N LEU A 66 12.28 3.49 3.22
CA LEU A 66 10.82 3.52 3.38
C LEU A 66 10.20 4.61 2.49
N ALA A 67 10.76 5.81 2.47
CA ALA A 67 10.27 6.92 1.66
C ALA A 67 10.30 6.57 0.16
N THR A 68 11.41 5.97 -0.30
CA THR A 68 11.55 5.50 -1.69
C THR A 68 10.49 4.46 -2.03
N GLY A 69 10.35 3.42 -1.21
CA GLY A 69 9.35 2.36 -1.43
C GLY A 69 7.91 2.89 -1.41
N LEU A 70 7.59 3.87 -0.55
CA LEU A 70 6.29 4.52 -0.55
C LEU A 70 6.05 5.37 -1.80
N ALA A 71 7.06 6.10 -2.27
CA ALA A 71 6.97 6.87 -3.51
C ALA A 71 6.69 5.95 -4.71
N ASP A 72 7.41 4.83 -4.81
CA ASP A 72 7.21 3.83 -5.86
C ASP A 72 5.82 3.17 -5.76
N ALA A 73 5.41 2.82 -4.54
CA ALA A 73 4.09 2.25 -4.29
C ALA A 73 2.96 3.19 -4.69
N VAL A 74 3.11 4.51 -4.51
CA VAL A 74 2.12 5.50 -4.95
C VAL A 74 2.19 5.73 -6.46
N ALA A 75 3.39 5.90 -7.01
CA ALA A 75 3.59 6.12 -8.45
C ALA A 75 2.99 4.98 -9.28
N GLY A 76 3.18 3.72 -8.85
CA GLY A 76 2.57 2.54 -9.48
C GLY A 76 1.05 2.43 -9.33
N THR A 77 0.37 3.42 -8.74
CA THR A 77 -1.09 3.50 -8.69
C THR A 77 -1.67 4.52 -9.66
N ALA A 78 -0.83 5.37 -10.25
CA ALA A 78 -1.19 6.34 -11.27
C ALA A 78 -1.21 5.68 -12.67
N GLY A 79 -2.39 5.21 -13.11
CA GLY A 79 -2.70 4.69 -14.46
C GLY A 79 -3.69 3.51 -14.39
N ASP A 80 -4.82 3.42 -15.13
CA ASP A 80 -5.22 3.97 -16.45
C ASP A 80 -6.68 4.53 -16.46
N GLU A 81 -7.29 4.79 -15.29
CA GLU A 81 -8.69 5.27 -15.17
C GLU A 81 -8.79 6.73 -14.70
N GLY A 82 -7.91 7.58 -15.23
CA GLY A 82 -8.02 9.02 -15.07
C GLY A 82 -8.82 9.63 -16.22
N VAL A 83 -10.16 9.62 -16.08
CA VAL A 83 -11.20 10.38 -16.84
C VAL A 83 -10.88 10.69 -18.30
#